data_AF-A0A6C0E3Q9-F1
#
_entry.id   AF-A0A6C0E3Q9-F1
#
_cell.length_a   1.000
_cell.length_b   1.000
_cell.length_c   1.000
_cell.angle_alpha   90.00
_cell.angle_beta   90.00
_cell.angle_gamma   90.00
#
_symmetry.space_group_name_H-M   'P 1'
#
loop_
_entity.id
_entity.type
_entity.pdbx_description
1 polymer ?
#
loop_
_entity_poly.entity_id
_entity_poly.type
_entity_poly.pdbx_seq_one_letter_code
_entity_poly.pdbx_strand_id
1 'polypeptide(L)' 'MYLSKLFHTKTGKIVLSILLGLGLATLFRTVCKDKNCIVFHAPPLEEIQGKTYKYDNKCYQYTPKSAKCDASKTIVPFP' A
#
# COMPACT_ATOMS: atom_id res chain seq x y z
N MET A 1 35.41 -11.95 24.60
CA MET A 1 35.44 -13.42 24.40
C MET A 1 34.06 -14.03 24.68
N TYR A 2 33.02 -13.64 23.94
CA TYR A 2 31.65 -14.19 24.10
C TYR A 2 31.02 -14.56 22.74
N LEU A 3 31.42 -13.87 21.67
CA LEU A 3 31.00 -14.18 20.31
C LEU A 3 31.34 -15.63 19.90
N SER A 4 32.54 -16.12 20.23
CA SER A 4 32.96 -17.48 19.92
C SER A 4 31.99 -18.53 20.47
N LYS A 5 31.40 -18.28 21.64
CA LYS A 5 30.45 -19.21 22.27
C LYS A 5 29.11 -19.25 21.52
N LEU A 6 28.68 -18.14 20.90
CA LEU A 6 27.50 -18.10 20.02
C LEU A 6 27.71 -18.91 18.73
N PHE A 7 28.90 -18.86 18.12
CA PHE A 7 29.19 -19.60 16.89
C PHE A 7 29.44 -21.10 17.12
N HIS A 8 29.93 -21.49 18.29
CA HIS A 8 30.30 -22.89 18.57
C HIS A 8 29.19 -23.72 19.24
N THR A 9 28.15 -23.09 19.81
CA THR A 9 27.06 -23.82 20.49
C THR A 9 25.90 -24.08 19.54
N LYS A 10 25.28 -25.28 19.60
CA LYS A 10 24.12 -25.64 18.74
C LYS A 10 22.99 -24.60 18.82
N THR A 11 22.63 -24.17 20.02
CA THR A 11 21.61 -23.15 20.26
C THR A 11 21.99 -21.79 19.67
N GLY A 12 23.26 -21.40 19.78
CA GLY A 12 23.75 -20.13 19.25
C GLY A 12 23.70 -20.06 17.72
N LYS A 13 24.02 -21.18 17.04
CA LYS A 13 23.87 -21.30 15.57
C LYS A 13 22.41 -21.11 15.13
N ILE A 14 21.46 -21.71 15.85
CA ILE A 14 20.03 -21.59 15.53
C ILE A 14 19.55 -20.14 15.67
N VAL A 15 19.85 -19.50 16.81
CA VAL A 15 19.46 -18.10 17.05
C VAL A 15 20.08 -17.16 16.00
N LEU A 16 21.35 -17.39 15.65
CA LEU A 16 22.04 -16.60 14.64
C LEU A 16 21.39 -16.75 13.26
N SER A 17 21.04 -17.97 12.84
CA SER A 17 20.35 -18.21 11.56
C SER A 17 18.99 -17.50 11.50
N ILE A 18 18.24 -17.48 12.61
CA ILE A 18 16.96 -16.77 12.69
C ILE A 18 17.17 -15.25 12.57
N LEU A 19 18.13 -14.70 13.32
CA LEU A 19 18.44 -13.26 13.28
C LEU A 19 18.91 -12.81 11.89
N LEU A 20 19.75 -13.62 11.23
CA LEU A 20 20.20 -13.36 9.87
C LEU A 20 19.06 -13.46 8.86
N GLY A 21 18.17 -14.46 9.00
CA GLY A 21 16.99 -14.59 8.13
C GLY A 21 16.02 -13.42 8.28
N LEU A 22 15.74 -12.99 9.52
CA LEU A 22 14.90 -11.82 9.79
C LEU A 22 15.57 -10.52 9.32
N GLY A 23 16.87 -10.36 9.55
CA GLY A 23 17.63 -9.20 9.09
C GLY A 23 17.74 -9.11 7.57
N LEU A 24 17.79 -10.24 6.86
CA LEU A 24 17.74 -10.26 5.41
C LEU A 24 16.33 -9.93 4.89
N ALA A 25 15.29 -10.48 5.53
CA ALA A 25 13.90 -10.24 5.15
C ALA A 25 13.51 -8.75 5.22
N THR A 26 14.07 -8.00 6.17
CA THR A 26 13.80 -6.55 6.28
C THR A 26 14.41 -5.74 5.13
N LEU A 27 15.51 -6.20 4.52
CA LEU A 27 16.10 -5.54 3.35
C LEU A 27 15.22 -5.63 2.10
N PHE A 28 14.45 -6.71 1.97
CA PHE A 28 13.51 -6.94 0.87
C PHE A 28 12.13 -6.35 1.11
N ARG A 29 11.85 -5.79 2.30
CA ARG A 29 10.59 -5.12 2.56
C ARG A 29 10.60 -3.79 1.81
N THR A 30 9.87 -3.71 0.69
CA THR A 30 9.63 -2.47 -0.03
C THR A 30 9.05 -1.44 0.95
N VAL A 31 9.89 -0.49 1.36
CA VAL A 31 9.42 0.67 2.11
C VAL A 31 8.71 1.57 1.12
N CYS A 32 7.41 1.72 1.33
CA CYS A 32 6.61 2.69 0.61
C CYS A 32 7.19 4.08 0.86
N LYS A 33 7.91 4.63 -0.12
CA LYS A 33 8.30 6.03 -0.09
C LYS A 33 7.06 6.84 -0.44
N ASP A 34 6.57 7.60 0.53
CA ASP A 34 5.42 8.48 0.39
C ASP A 34 4.13 7.74 -0.03
N LYS A 35 3.50 8.18 -1.12
CA LYS A 35 2.22 7.69 -1.64
C LYS A 35 2.37 6.63 -2.73
N ASN A 36 3.58 6.18 -3.02
CA ASN A 36 3.86 5.24 -4.13
C ASN A 36 3.29 3.82 -3.94
N CYS A 37 2.76 3.51 -2.75
CA CYS A 37 2.07 2.25 -2.47
C CYS A 37 0.55 2.38 -2.34
N ILE A 38 0.01 3.59 -2.48
CA ILE A 38 -1.44 3.80 -2.38
C ILE A 38 -2.00 3.74 -3.79
N VAL A 39 -2.69 2.64 -4.10
CA VAL A 39 -3.46 2.51 -5.34
C VAL A 39 -4.85 3.07 -5.08
N PHE A 40 -5.20 4.14 -5.79
CA PHE A 40 -6.52 4.75 -5.70
C PHE A 40 -7.45 4.13 -6.73
N HIS A 41 -8.57 3.59 -6.26
CA HIS A 41 -9.60 3.02 -7.11
C HIS A 41 -10.85 3.90 -7.13
N ALA A 42 -11.44 4.10 -8.31
CA ALA A 42 -12.71 4.81 -8.44
C ALA A 42 -13.88 3.88 -8.08
N PRO A 43 -14.91 4.35 -7.37
CA PRO A 43 -16.10 3.53 -7.12
C PRO A 43 -16.84 3.22 -8.44
N PRO A 44 -17.51 2.07 -8.53
CA PRO A 44 -18.25 1.66 -9.73
C PRO A 44 -19.36 2.67 -10.09
N LEU A 45 -19.66 2.79 -11.39
CA LEU A 45 -20.57 3.82 -11.91
C LEU A 45 -22.01 3.65 -11.40
N GLU A 46 -22.42 2.40 -11.21
CA GLU A 46 -23.73 2.01 -10.69
C GLU A 46 -23.96 2.53 -9.26
N GLU A 47 -22.87 2.69 -8.49
CA GLU A 47 -22.96 3.22 -7.14
C GLU A 47 -23.06 4.75 -7.10
N ILE A 48 -22.66 5.44 -8.16
CA ILE A 48 -22.68 6.91 -8.23
C ILE A 48 -23.94 7.40 -8.93
N GLN A 49 -24.38 6.70 -9.98
CA GLN A 49 -25.47 7.13 -10.85
C GLN A 49 -26.81 7.12 -10.08
N GLY A 50 -27.50 8.26 -10.08
CA GLY A 50 -28.81 8.41 -9.43
C GLY A 50 -28.78 8.56 -7.91
N LYS A 51 -27.60 8.52 -7.27
CA LYS A 51 -27.47 8.80 -5.83
C LYS A 51 -27.21 10.29 -5.56
N THR A 52 -27.78 10.77 -4.47
CA THR A 52 -27.59 12.16 -3.99
C THR A 52 -26.66 12.14 -2.78
N TYR A 53 -25.55 12.87 -2.87
CA TYR A 53 -24.53 12.94 -1.83
C TYR A 53 -24.60 14.28 -1.12
N LYS A 54 -24.62 14.27 0.21
CA LYS A 54 -24.59 15.49 1.03
C LYS A 54 -23.15 15.83 1.39
N TYR A 55 -22.67 16.99 0.96
CA TYR A 55 -21.36 17.53 1.31
C TYR A 55 -21.48 19.02 1.61
N ASP A 56 -20.85 19.50 2.68
CA ASP A 56 -20.90 20.91 3.10
C ASP A 56 -22.33 21.50 3.15
N ASN A 57 -23.25 20.72 3.73
CA ASN A 57 -24.68 21.02 3.84
C ASN A 57 -25.43 21.23 2.50
N LYS A 58 -24.82 20.88 1.37
CA LYS A 58 -25.40 20.91 0.02
C LYS A 58 -25.52 19.50 -0.55
N CYS A 59 -26.53 19.29 -1.38
CA CYS A 59 -26.80 18.01 -2.03
C CYS A 59 -26.29 18.04 -3.47
N TYR A 60 -25.50 17.04 -3.84
CA TYR A 60 -24.89 16.91 -5.16
C TYR A 60 -25.30 15.59 -5.81
N GLN A 61 -25.63 15.65 -7.10
CA GLN A 61 -25.80 14.47 -7.94
C GLN A 61 -24.69 14.46 -8.98
N TYR A 62 -24.04 13.32 -9.13
CA TYR A 62 -22.94 13.15 -10.06
C TYR A 62 -23.43 12.40 -11.30
N THR A 63 -23.26 13.02 -12.47
CA THR A 63 -23.52 12.38 -13.77
C THR A 63 -22.18 12.10 -14.44
N PRO A 64 -21.81 10.84 -14.69
CA PRO A 64 -20.58 10.53 -15.41
C PRO A 64 -20.66 11.08 -16.83
N LYS A 65 -19.59 11.74 -17.28
CA LYS A 65 -19.45 12.22 -18.65
C LYS A 65 -18.16 11.69 -19.24
N SER A 66 -18.21 11.28 -20.50
CA SER A 66 -17.00 10.97 -21.25
C SER A 66 -16.19 12.25 -21.47
N ALA A 67 -14.93 12.24 -21.09
CA ALA A 67 -14.01 13.36 -21.24
C ALA A 67 -12.68 12.86 -21.81
N LYS A 68 -11.95 13.76 -22.49
CA LYS A 68 -10.58 13.46 -22.93
C LYS A 68 -9.68 13.33 -21.71
N CYS A 69 -8.78 12.36 -21.74
CA CYS A 69 -7.79 12.15 -20.67
C CYS A 69 -6.93 13.41 -20.53
N ASP A 70 -6.88 13.94 -19.31
CA ASP A 70 -6.09 15.10 -18.96
C ASP A 70 -4.79 14.63 -18.30
N ALA A 71 -3.65 14.97 -18.91
CA ALA A 71 -2.32 14.54 -18.44
C ALA A 71 -1.95 15.14 -17.07
N SER A 72 -2.65 16.19 -16.62
CA SER A 72 -2.44 16.80 -15.29
C SER A 72 -3.19 16.08 -14.17
N LYS A 73 -4.10 15.16 -14.50
CA LYS A 73 -4.94 14.44 -13.53
C LYS A 73 -4.50 12.99 -13.37
N THR A 74 -4.55 12.49 -12.15
CA THR A 74 -4.28 11.07 -11.88
C THR A 74 -5.46 10.21 -12.35
N ILE A 75 -5.16 9.23 -13.21
CA ILE A 75 -6.13 8.24 -13.66
C ILE A 75 -6.29 7.20 -12.56
N VAL A 76 -7.51 7.04 -12.07
CA VAL A 76 -7.88 6.05 -11.04
C VAL A 76 -8.62 4.89 -11.72
N PRO A 77 -8.10 3.65 -11.69
CA PRO A 77 -8.81 2.49 -12.24
C PRO A 77 -10.04 2.15 -11.39
N PHE A 78 -11.10 1.64 -12.02
CA PHE A 78 -12.20 1.01 -11.28
C PHE A 78 -11.72 -0.36 -10.73
N PRO A 79 -12.11 -0.76 -9.51
CA PRO A 79 -11.80 -2.05 -8.93
C PRO A 79 -12.64 -3.18 -9.56
#